data_AF-A0A951END2-F1
#
_entry.id   AF-A0A951END2-F1
#
_cell.length_a   1.000
_cell.length_b   1.000
_cell.length_c   1.000
_cell.angle_alpha   90.00
_cell.angle_beta   90.00
_cell.angle_gamma   90.00
#
_symmetry.space_group_name_H-M   'P 1'
#
loop_
_entity.id
_entity.type
_entity.pdbx_description
1 polymer ?
#
loop_
_entity_poly.entity_id
_entity_poly.type
_entity_poly.pdbx_seq_one_letter_code
_entity_poly.pdbx_strand_id
1 'polypeptide(L)'
;MDRKTVKPAYEDAAPQPALRVQAPALPPAEPSAAAAATPEVAPRTQGDLEALAVNLARLVEESGKVAAAYLKPREAGEVKESAADQVADAVKTLGHVAEYWLSDPARAVSAQTAFTSRFIELWGSTLRRFSGENAGPLVPVDPADRRFAAPEWRDSPFFDFVRQTYTLSTRWAEDLVGRAETLDPHTRDKARFYVKQIAAALAPSNFLATNPEL
;
A
#
# COMPACT_ATOMS: atom_id res chain seq x y z
N MET A 1 -45.21 5.63 -33.06
CA MET A 1 -45.13 4.54 -32.08
C MET A 1 -43.70 4.02 -32.07
N ASP A 2 -42.74 4.85 -31.69
CA ASP A 2 -42.29 5.19 -30.32
C ASP A 2 -40.96 4.48 -30.01
N ARG A 3 -39.88 5.16 -30.43
CA ARG A 3 -38.52 4.93 -29.94
C ARG A 3 -38.43 5.59 -28.57
N LYS A 4 -38.23 4.82 -27.50
CA LYS A 4 -37.75 5.36 -26.23
C LYS A 4 -36.23 5.30 -26.19
N THR A 5 -35.63 6.46 -26.45
CA THR A 5 -34.24 6.82 -26.20
C THR A 5 -34.02 6.93 -24.69
N VAL A 6 -33.09 6.18 -24.12
CA VAL A 6 -32.60 6.41 -22.76
C VAL A 6 -31.15 6.89 -22.86
N LYS A 7 -30.94 8.17 -22.55
CA LYS A 7 -29.63 8.79 -22.33
C LYS A 7 -29.04 8.25 -21.02
N PRO A 8 -27.76 7.85 -20.94
CA PRO A 8 -27.05 7.85 -19.67
C PRO A 8 -26.54 9.27 -19.39
N ALA A 9 -26.95 9.83 -18.25
CA ALA A 9 -26.42 11.08 -17.71
C ALA A 9 -25.03 10.82 -17.11
N TYR A 10 -24.04 11.57 -17.59
CA TYR A 10 -22.73 11.70 -16.96
C TYR A 10 -22.79 13.01 -16.17
N GLU A 11 -22.83 12.93 -14.84
CA GLU A 11 -22.73 14.08 -13.95
C GLU A 11 -21.73 13.75 -12.85
N ASP A 12 -20.53 14.32 -13.04
CA ASP A 12 -19.55 14.79 -12.06
C ASP A 12 -19.35 13.96 -10.77
N ALA A 13 -18.47 12.96 -10.84
CA ALA A 13 -17.97 12.26 -9.66
C ALA A 13 -16.78 13.03 -9.05
N ALA A 14 -17.04 13.71 -7.94
CA ALA A 14 -16.04 14.34 -7.07
C ALA A 14 -14.88 13.38 -6.69
N PRO A 15 -13.67 13.90 -6.46
CA PRO A 15 -12.49 13.08 -6.16
C PRO A 15 -12.71 12.21 -4.91
N GLN A 16 -12.33 10.93 -5.00
CA GLN A 16 -12.42 9.97 -3.91
C GLN A 16 -11.60 10.45 -2.70
N PRO A 17 -12.10 10.27 -1.46
CA PRO A 17 -11.41 10.70 -0.26
C PRO A 17 -10.12 9.89 -0.06
N ALA A 18 -9.05 10.60 0.32
CA ALA A 18 -7.75 10.03 0.65
C ALA A 18 -7.89 8.87 1.66
N LEU A 19 -7.11 7.82 1.45
CA LEU A 19 -6.91 6.72 2.39
C LEU A 19 -6.62 7.29 3.78
N ARG A 20 -7.59 7.15 4.67
CA ARG A 20 -7.46 7.48 6.08
C ARG A 20 -6.48 6.50 6.70
N VAL A 21 -5.24 6.95 6.91
CA VAL A 21 -4.27 6.23 7.74
C VAL A 21 -4.93 6.00 9.10
N GLN A 22 -5.20 4.74 9.45
CA GLN A 22 -5.64 4.39 10.79
C GLN A 22 -4.47 4.70 11.73
N ALA A 23 -4.63 5.74 12.55
CA ALA A 23 -3.77 5.97 13.70
C ALA A 23 -3.88 4.76 14.64
N PRO A 24 -2.79 4.36 15.32
CA PRO A 24 -2.83 3.30 16.31
C PRO A 24 -3.87 3.63 17.38
N ALA A 25 -4.59 2.60 17.84
CA ALA A 25 -5.65 2.74 18.82
C ALA A 25 -5.15 3.46 20.07
N LEU A 26 -5.83 4.54 20.44
CA LEU A 26 -5.66 5.20 21.73
C LEU A 26 -5.91 4.16 22.85
N PRO A 27 -5.13 4.16 23.94
CA PRO A 27 -5.48 3.36 25.10
C PRO A 27 -6.89 3.74 25.58
N PRO A 28 -7.67 2.80 26.14
CA PRO A 28 -9.05 3.06 26.51
C PRO A 28 -9.10 4.23 27.48
N ALA A 29 -9.83 5.28 27.10
CA ALA A 29 -10.16 6.36 28.00
C ALA A 29 -11.02 5.76 29.13
N GLU A 30 -10.51 5.81 30.36
CA GLU A 30 -11.35 5.57 31.52
C GLU A 30 -12.55 6.53 31.45
N PRO A 31 -13.78 6.05 31.70
CA PRO A 31 -14.95 6.88 31.57
C PRO A 31 -14.92 7.97 32.65
N SER A 32 -14.52 9.18 32.28
CA SER A 32 -14.77 10.36 33.09
C SER A 32 -16.27 10.64 33.07
N ALA A 33 -16.92 10.30 34.18
CA ALA A 33 -18.32 10.55 34.42
C ALA A 33 -18.58 12.06 34.51
N ALA A 34 -18.89 12.68 33.39
CA ALA A 34 -19.59 13.96 33.35
C ALA A 34 -20.50 13.98 32.12
N ALA A 35 -21.60 13.23 32.22
CA ALA A 35 -22.69 13.27 31.28
C ALA A 35 -23.34 14.66 31.24
N ALA A 36 -23.61 15.12 30.02
CA ALA A 36 -24.67 16.04 29.60
C ALA A 36 -25.24 17.00 30.66
N ALA A 37 -24.80 18.26 30.62
CA ALA A 37 -25.59 19.39 31.07
C ALA A 37 -25.51 20.49 30.01
N THR A 38 -26.65 20.82 29.39
CA THR A 38 -26.87 22.03 28.61
C THR A 38 -26.43 23.25 29.44
N PRO A 39 -25.57 24.16 28.92
CA PRO A 39 -25.11 25.28 29.72
C PRO A 39 -26.20 26.35 29.77
N GLU A 40 -26.80 26.52 30.94
CA GLU A 40 -27.49 27.74 31.32
C GLU A 40 -26.43 28.85 31.46
N VAL A 41 -26.53 29.91 30.66
CA VAL A 41 -25.55 31.01 30.66
C VAL A 41 -25.85 31.95 31.83
N ALA A 42 -25.28 31.64 32.99
CA ALA A 42 -25.25 32.52 34.16
C ALA A 42 -24.30 33.73 33.93
N PRO A 43 -24.51 34.88 34.59
CA PRO A 43 -23.68 36.07 34.40
C PRO A 43 -22.25 35.79 34.87
N ARG A 44 -21.28 35.90 33.95
CA ARG A 44 -19.85 35.69 34.22
C ARG A 44 -19.37 36.67 35.29
N THR A 45 -19.01 36.15 36.46
CA THR A 45 -18.34 36.91 37.51
C THR A 45 -16.84 36.88 37.29
N GLN A 46 -16.13 37.91 37.77
CA GLN A 46 -14.70 38.14 37.54
C GLN A 46 -13.78 36.96 37.92
N GLY A 47 -14.20 36.08 38.84
CA GLY A 47 -13.48 34.86 39.22
C GLY A 47 -13.54 33.71 38.19
N ASP A 48 -14.49 33.74 37.25
CA ASP A 48 -14.68 32.71 36.22
C ASP A 48 -13.65 32.86 35.07
N LEU A 49 -13.23 34.11 34.79
CA LEU A 49 -12.15 34.40 33.85
C LEU A 49 -10.78 33.96 34.39
N GLU A 50 -10.55 34.13 35.69
CA GLU A 50 -9.32 33.67 36.34
C GLU A 50 -9.26 32.13 36.39
N ALA A 51 -10.37 31.47 36.72
CA ALA A 51 -10.45 30.01 36.69
C ALA A 51 -10.22 29.44 35.28
N LEU A 52 -10.79 30.07 34.25
CA LEU A 52 -10.53 29.71 32.85
C LEU A 52 -9.06 29.91 32.49
N ALA A 53 -8.45 31.02 32.89
CA ALA A 53 -7.04 31.31 32.64
C ALA A 53 -6.11 30.28 33.30
N VAL A 54 -6.40 29.87 34.53
CA VAL A 54 -5.65 28.83 35.26
C VAL A 54 -5.80 27.46 34.59
N ASN A 55 -7.01 27.09 34.17
CA ASN A 55 -7.24 25.83 33.45
C ASN A 55 -6.57 25.80 32.08
N LEU A 56 -6.55 26.94 31.37
CA LEU A 56 -5.85 27.07 30.09
C LEU A 56 -4.32 27.00 30.27
N ALA A 57 -3.78 27.64 31.31
CA ALA A 57 -2.36 27.54 31.64
C ALA A 57 -1.96 26.09 31.95
N ARG A 58 -2.78 25.37 32.73
CA ARG A 58 -2.58 23.95 33.01
C ARG A 58 -2.69 23.09 31.75
N LEU A 59 -3.64 23.37 30.86
CA LEU A 59 -3.77 22.67 29.58
C LEU A 59 -2.53 22.85 28.71
N VAL A 60 -2.02 24.08 28.60
CA VAL A 60 -0.80 24.40 27.85
C VAL A 60 0.40 23.66 28.46
N GLU A 61 0.54 23.67 29.77
CA GLU A 61 1.62 22.98 30.49
C GLU A 61 1.58 21.46 30.26
N GLU A 62 0.41 20.82 30.46
CA GLU A 62 0.25 19.39 30.24
C GLU A 62 0.41 19.01 28.76
N SER A 63 -0.06 19.86 27.84
CA SER A 63 0.17 19.64 26.40
C SER A 63 1.66 19.73 26.04
N GLY A 64 2.41 20.63 26.67
CA GLY A 64 3.86 20.75 26.51
C GLY A 64 4.61 19.54 27.08
N LYS A 65 4.17 18.99 28.21
CA LYS A 65 4.72 17.75 28.79
C LYS A 65 4.48 16.55 27.89
N VAL A 66 3.27 16.41 27.34
CA VAL A 66 2.94 15.33 26.39
C VAL A 66 3.75 15.47 25.10
N ALA A 67 3.81 16.67 24.51
CA ALA A 67 4.64 16.93 23.34
C ALA A 67 6.13 16.64 23.60
N ALA A 68 6.66 17.08 24.74
CA ALA A 68 8.02 16.77 25.14
C ALA A 68 8.24 15.27 25.37
N ALA A 69 7.28 14.53 25.91
CA ALA A 69 7.37 13.07 26.06
C ALA A 69 7.36 12.34 24.70
N TYR A 70 6.70 12.90 23.68
CA TYR A 70 6.75 12.37 22.31
C TYR A 70 8.02 12.76 21.54
N LEU A 71 8.56 13.94 21.79
CA LEU A 71 9.74 14.48 21.11
C LEU A 71 11.05 14.00 21.74
N LYS A 72 11.14 13.92 23.07
CA LYS A 72 12.34 13.49 23.79
C LYS A 72 12.92 12.16 23.29
N PRO A 73 12.14 11.09 23.06
CA PRO A 73 12.69 9.84 22.52
C PRO A 73 13.26 10.00 21.09
N ARG A 74 12.73 10.95 20.29
CA ARG A 74 13.25 11.24 18.94
C ARG A 74 14.49 12.14 18.97
N GLU A 75 14.51 13.13 19.87
CA GLU A 75 15.66 14.05 20.07
C GLU A 75 16.85 13.36 20.76
N ALA A 76 16.57 12.43 21.68
CA ALA A 76 17.58 11.60 22.35
C ALA A 76 18.12 10.47 21.46
N GLY A 77 17.57 10.30 20.25
CA GLY A 77 17.97 9.23 19.33
C GLY A 77 17.57 7.82 19.79
N GLU A 78 16.57 7.71 20.67
CA GLU A 78 16.03 6.43 21.16
C GLU A 78 15.00 5.83 20.18
N VAL A 79 14.29 6.68 19.42
CA VAL A 79 13.44 6.26 18.29
C VAL A 79 14.30 6.24 17.01
N LYS A 80 15.01 5.13 16.82
CA LYS A 80 15.80 4.80 15.63
C LYS A 80 14.94 4.00 14.64
N GLU A 81 13.93 4.60 14.05
CA GLU A 81 13.41 4.07 12.78
C GLU A 81 14.04 4.88 11.65
N SER A 82 15.35 4.67 11.44
CA SER A 82 16.01 5.22 10.27
C SER A 82 15.57 4.47 9.01
N ALA A 83 15.78 5.08 7.84
CA ALA A 83 15.57 4.38 6.57
C ALA A 83 16.40 3.08 6.49
N ALA A 84 17.58 3.04 7.12
CA ALA A 84 18.41 1.85 7.19
C ALA A 84 17.77 0.74 8.03
N ASP A 85 17.10 1.09 9.13
CA ASP A 85 16.40 0.13 9.99
C ASP A 85 15.20 -0.49 9.25
N GLN A 86 14.45 0.32 8.48
CA GLN A 86 13.34 -0.18 7.65
C GLN A 86 13.82 -1.12 6.55
N VAL A 87 14.94 -0.81 5.90
CA VAL A 87 15.55 -1.70 4.89
C VAL A 87 16.05 -2.99 5.53
N ALA A 88 16.73 -2.92 6.67
CA ALA A 88 17.20 -4.09 7.39
C ALA A 88 16.05 -5.00 7.82
N ASP A 89 14.96 -4.41 8.29
CA ASP A 89 13.73 -5.10 8.67
C ASP A 89 13.03 -5.75 7.46
N ALA A 90 12.99 -5.07 6.31
CA ALA A 90 12.50 -5.64 5.06
C ALA A 90 13.35 -6.83 4.60
N VAL A 91 14.68 -6.69 4.61
CA VAL A 91 15.61 -7.77 4.25
C VAL A 91 15.43 -8.98 5.18
N LYS A 92 15.33 -8.75 6.49
CA LYS A 92 15.09 -9.83 7.46
C LYS A 92 13.75 -10.54 7.20
N THR A 93 12.69 -9.75 7.02
CA THR A 93 11.33 -10.27 6.80
C THR A 93 11.25 -11.11 5.52
N LEU A 94 11.82 -10.62 4.41
CA LEU A 94 11.90 -11.36 3.15
C LEU A 94 12.85 -12.56 3.24
N GLY A 95 13.89 -12.47 4.07
CA GLY A 95 14.79 -13.57 4.39
C GLY A 95 14.06 -14.79 4.97
N HIS A 96 13.08 -14.58 5.85
CA HIS A 96 12.25 -15.68 6.38
C HIS A 96 11.40 -16.37 5.29
N VAL A 97 10.91 -15.61 4.30
CA VAL A 97 10.21 -16.17 3.14
C VAL A 97 11.18 -16.98 2.28
N ALA A 98 12.37 -16.46 2.02
CA ALA A 98 13.40 -17.17 1.27
C ALA A 98 13.80 -18.48 1.99
N GLU A 99 14.03 -18.43 3.30
CA GLU A 99 14.34 -19.59 4.13
C GLU A 99 13.23 -20.65 4.09
N TYR A 100 11.95 -20.23 4.14
CA TYR A 100 10.82 -21.14 3.98
C TYR A 100 10.88 -21.92 2.65
N TRP A 101 11.16 -21.23 1.55
CA TRP A 101 11.22 -21.86 0.22
C TRP A 101 12.49 -22.69 0.02
N LEU A 102 13.62 -22.25 0.55
CA LEU A 102 14.93 -22.88 0.34
C LEU A 102 15.23 -24.03 1.32
N SER A 103 14.54 -24.09 2.46
CA SER A 103 14.71 -25.18 3.45
C SER A 103 14.18 -26.53 2.98
N ASP A 104 13.38 -26.57 1.92
CA ASP A 104 12.85 -27.80 1.31
C ASP A 104 13.11 -27.78 -0.20
N PRO A 105 13.96 -28.68 -0.72
CA PRO A 105 14.27 -28.77 -2.14
C PRO A 105 13.02 -28.91 -3.03
N ALA A 106 11.97 -29.62 -2.57
CA ALA A 106 10.74 -29.80 -3.33
C ALA A 106 9.97 -28.48 -3.47
N ARG A 107 9.89 -27.68 -2.39
CA ARG A 107 9.29 -26.34 -2.44
C ARG A 107 10.08 -25.40 -3.35
N ALA A 108 11.40 -25.38 -3.23
CA ALA A 108 12.27 -24.55 -4.07
C ALA A 108 12.10 -24.87 -5.56
N VAL A 109 12.14 -26.16 -5.92
CA VAL A 109 11.93 -26.62 -7.31
C VAL A 109 10.53 -26.25 -7.79
N SER A 110 9.50 -26.49 -6.97
CA SER A 110 8.11 -26.12 -7.33
C SER A 110 7.96 -24.62 -7.60
N ALA A 111 8.54 -23.76 -6.75
CA ALA A 111 8.53 -22.31 -6.94
C ALA A 111 9.24 -21.88 -8.24
N GLN A 112 10.40 -22.47 -8.52
CA GLN A 112 11.17 -22.20 -9.73
C GLN A 112 10.44 -22.67 -10.99
N THR A 113 9.92 -23.89 -10.99
CA THR A 113 9.18 -24.45 -12.13
C THR A 113 7.93 -23.62 -12.42
N ALA A 114 7.17 -23.23 -11.40
CA ALA A 114 5.98 -22.40 -11.58
C ALA A 114 6.29 -21.06 -12.28
N PHE A 115 7.39 -20.40 -11.90
CA PHE A 115 7.82 -19.17 -12.56
C PHE A 115 8.31 -19.43 -14.00
N THR A 116 9.22 -20.39 -14.16
CA THR A 116 9.85 -20.68 -15.46
C THR A 116 8.83 -21.11 -16.50
N SER A 117 7.86 -21.97 -16.15
CA SER A 117 6.81 -22.38 -17.08
C SER A 117 5.99 -21.19 -17.57
N ARG A 118 5.56 -20.30 -16.67
CA ARG A 118 4.82 -19.10 -17.03
C ARG A 118 5.64 -18.11 -17.84
N PHE A 119 6.93 -18.00 -17.55
CA PHE A 119 7.83 -17.14 -18.31
C PHE A 119 8.05 -17.66 -19.74
N ILE A 120 8.22 -18.98 -19.92
CA ILE A 120 8.33 -19.62 -21.24
C ILE A 120 7.02 -19.44 -22.03
N GLU A 121 5.87 -19.62 -21.40
CA GLU A 121 4.57 -19.34 -22.01
C GLU A 121 4.52 -17.88 -22.52
N LEU A 122 4.92 -16.93 -21.67
CA LEU A 122 4.92 -15.50 -22.00
C LEU A 122 5.84 -15.22 -23.18
N TRP A 123 7.08 -15.68 -23.10
CA TRP A 123 8.07 -15.54 -24.16
C TRP A 123 7.54 -16.09 -25.50
N GLY A 124 6.98 -17.29 -25.50
CA GLY A 124 6.40 -17.91 -26.70
C GLY A 124 5.20 -17.12 -27.24
N SER A 125 4.34 -16.58 -26.37
CA SER A 125 3.22 -15.73 -26.77
C SER A 125 3.69 -14.42 -27.41
N THR A 126 4.72 -13.80 -26.85
CA THR A 126 5.32 -12.56 -27.36
C THR A 126 5.97 -12.77 -28.72
N LEU A 127 6.70 -13.88 -28.93
CA LEU A 127 7.28 -14.20 -30.24
C LEU A 127 6.21 -14.33 -31.34
N ARG A 128 5.07 -14.97 -31.03
CA ARG A 128 3.92 -15.05 -31.96
C ARG A 128 3.32 -13.67 -32.28
N ARG A 129 3.23 -12.78 -31.28
CA ARG A 129 2.79 -11.39 -31.54
C ARG A 129 3.77 -10.63 -32.44
N PHE A 130 5.07 -10.84 -32.27
CA PHE A 130 6.09 -10.26 -33.15
C PHE A 130 6.04 -10.80 -34.58
N SER A 131 5.58 -12.04 -34.80
CA SER A 131 5.34 -12.58 -36.15
C SER A 131 4.02 -12.10 -36.79
N GLY A 132 3.26 -11.24 -36.11
CA GLY A 132 1.99 -10.70 -36.60
C GLY A 132 0.77 -11.56 -36.27
N GLU A 133 0.93 -12.64 -35.50
CA GLU A 133 -0.21 -13.42 -35.02
C GLU A 133 -0.95 -12.66 -33.91
N ASN A 134 -2.28 -12.72 -33.95
CA ASN A 134 -3.12 -12.16 -32.91
C ASN A 134 -3.23 -13.14 -31.73
N ALA A 135 -2.13 -13.27 -30.98
CA ALA A 135 -2.12 -13.99 -29.70
C ALA A 135 -2.54 -13.03 -28.58
N GLY A 136 -3.60 -13.40 -27.85
CA GLY A 136 -4.06 -12.63 -26.68
C GLY A 136 -3.01 -12.60 -25.56
N PRO A 137 -2.98 -11.55 -24.72
CA PRO A 137 -2.03 -11.45 -23.61
C PRO A 137 -2.28 -12.57 -22.58
N LEU A 138 -1.22 -13.19 -22.08
CA LEU A 138 -1.34 -14.18 -21.00
C LEU A 138 -1.79 -13.55 -19.69
N VAL A 139 -1.33 -12.33 -19.44
CA VAL A 139 -1.74 -11.52 -18.30
C VAL A 139 -2.53 -10.32 -18.82
N PRO A 140 -3.87 -10.32 -18.69
CA PRO A 140 -4.68 -9.20 -19.15
C PRO A 140 -4.32 -7.90 -18.42
N VAL A 141 -4.56 -6.76 -19.06
CA VAL A 141 -4.46 -5.45 -18.40
C VAL A 141 -5.59 -5.34 -17.41
N ASP A 142 -5.27 -4.93 -16.18
CA ASP A 142 -6.28 -4.51 -15.21
C ASP A 142 -6.71 -3.07 -15.57
N PRO A 143 -7.99 -2.84 -15.96
CA PRO A 143 -8.47 -1.51 -16.29
C PRO A 143 -8.38 -0.51 -15.12
N ALA A 144 -8.29 -0.99 -13.87
CA ALA A 144 -8.11 -0.15 -12.70
C ALA A 144 -6.66 0.30 -12.51
N ASP A 145 -5.69 -0.39 -13.11
CA ASP A 145 -4.27 -0.05 -12.98
C ASP A 145 -3.88 1.06 -13.95
N ARG A 146 -3.98 2.31 -13.46
CA ARG A 146 -3.66 3.51 -14.24
C ARG A 146 -2.22 3.55 -14.75
N ARG A 147 -1.30 2.77 -14.19
CA ARG A 147 0.11 2.70 -14.63
C ARG A 147 0.26 2.15 -16.05
N PHE A 148 -0.73 1.40 -16.52
CA PHE A 148 -0.73 0.76 -17.83
C PHE A 148 -1.92 1.21 -18.69
N ALA A 149 -2.36 2.46 -18.52
CA ALA A 149 -3.55 2.99 -19.19
C ALA A 149 -3.33 3.27 -20.69
N ALA A 150 -2.11 3.69 -21.07
CA ALA A 150 -1.79 4.00 -22.46
C ALA A 150 -2.04 2.80 -23.42
N PRO A 151 -2.57 3.04 -24.64
CA PRO A 151 -2.77 2.00 -25.64
C PRO A 151 -1.51 1.19 -25.97
N GLU A 152 -0.34 1.84 -25.95
CA GLU A 152 0.95 1.26 -26.28
C GLU A 152 1.29 0.05 -25.40
N TRP A 153 0.84 0.04 -24.13
CA TRP A 153 0.97 -1.09 -23.21
C TRP A 153 0.23 -2.36 -23.66
N ARG A 154 -0.68 -2.24 -24.63
CA ARG A 154 -1.47 -3.33 -25.23
C ARG A 154 -1.09 -3.59 -26.68
N ASP A 155 -0.86 -2.51 -27.42
CA ASP A 155 -0.72 -2.55 -28.88
C ASP A 155 0.72 -2.85 -29.32
N SER A 156 1.73 -2.41 -28.55
CA SER A 156 3.13 -2.71 -28.83
C SER A 156 3.54 -4.06 -28.20
N PRO A 157 4.01 -5.04 -29.00
CA PRO A 157 4.47 -6.32 -28.46
C PRO A 157 5.61 -6.18 -27.43
N PHE A 158 6.45 -5.14 -27.57
CA PHE A 158 7.53 -4.85 -26.63
C PHE A 158 7.00 -4.34 -25.28
N PHE A 159 6.19 -3.28 -25.28
CA PHE A 159 5.67 -2.71 -24.02
C PHE A 159 4.72 -3.68 -23.32
N ASP A 160 3.90 -4.42 -24.08
CA ASP A 160 3.06 -5.47 -23.51
C ASP A 160 3.90 -6.58 -22.86
N PHE A 161 5.01 -7.01 -23.47
CA PHE A 161 5.93 -7.98 -22.85
C PHE A 161 6.54 -7.46 -21.54
N VAL A 162 6.98 -6.20 -21.50
CA VAL A 162 7.55 -5.57 -20.30
C VAL A 162 6.51 -5.53 -19.17
N ARG A 163 5.29 -5.06 -19.46
CA ARG A 163 4.17 -5.04 -18.51
C ARG A 163 3.82 -6.44 -18.00
N GLN A 164 3.68 -7.40 -18.90
CA GLN A 164 3.33 -8.78 -18.54
C GLN A 164 4.41 -9.43 -17.68
N THR A 165 5.69 -9.23 -18.00
CA THR A 165 6.83 -9.73 -17.20
C THR A 165 6.84 -9.15 -15.80
N TYR A 166 6.59 -7.84 -15.68
CA TYR A 166 6.44 -7.17 -14.39
C TYR A 166 5.28 -7.77 -13.58
N THR A 167 4.11 -7.91 -14.21
CA THR A 167 2.90 -8.41 -13.53
C THR A 167 3.08 -9.87 -13.11
N LEU A 168 3.68 -10.69 -13.98
CA LEU A 168 3.99 -12.09 -13.69
C LEU A 168 4.94 -12.20 -12.49
N SER A 169 6.04 -11.44 -12.49
CA SER A 169 7.02 -11.45 -11.40
C SER A 169 6.41 -10.97 -10.08
N THR A 170 5.58 -9.93 -10.12
CA THR A 170 4.89 -9.39 -8.93
C THR A 170 3.94 -10.42 -8.33
N ARG A 171 3.08 -11.04 -9.15
CA ARG A 171 2.15 -12.10 -8.70
C ARG A 171 2.90 -13.30 -8.14
N TRP A 172 3.98 -13.72 -8.81
CA TRP A 172 4.81 -14.82 -8.32
C TRP A 172 5.41 -14.52 -6.94
N ALA A 173 5.95 -13.32 -6.72
CA ALA A 173 6.47 -12.91 -5.42
C ALA A 173 5.38 -12.86 -4.34
N GLU A 174 4.20 -12.32 -4.66
CA GLU A 174 3.05 -12.33 -3.75
C GLU A 174 2.57 -13.74 -3.40
N ASP A 175 2.60 -14.67 -4.36
CA ASP A 175 2.26 -16.08 -4.16
C ASP A 175 3.29 -16.82 -3.30
N LEU A 176 4.58 -16.50 -3.43
CA LEU A 176 5.62 -17.05 -2.55
C LEU A 176 5.38 -16.66 -1.10
N VAL A 177 5.00 -15.41 -0.85
CA VAL A 177 4.63 -14.95 0.50
C VAL A 177 3.33 -15.62 0.95
N GLY A 178 2.31 -15.65 0.09
CA GLY A 178 1.00 -16.19 0.43
C GLY A 178 1.01 -17.68 0.79
N ARG A 179 1.85 -18.47 0.12
CA ARG A 179 1.98 -19.92 0.33
C ARG A 179 3.04 -20.30 1.37
N ALA A 180 3.66 -19.34 2.04
CA ALA A 180 4.54 -19.62 3.17
C ALA A 180 3.70 -19.93 4.44
N GLU A 181 3.07 -21.11 4.45
CA GLU A 181 2.04 -21.47 5.42
C GLU A 181 2.56 -21.62 6.85
N THR A 182 3.80 -22.09 7.02
CA THR A 182 4.42 -22.31 8.33
C THR A 182 5.06 -21.06 8.93
N LEU A 183 5.13 -19.95 8.17
CA LEU A 183 5.54 -18.66 8.72
C LEU A 183 4.42 -18.09 9.58
N ASP A 184 4.80 -17.38 10.65
CA ASP A 184 3.83 -16.71 11.49
C ASP A 184 3.04 -15.66 10.67
N PRO A 185 1.74 -15.47 10.98
CA PRO A 185 0.90 -14.56 10.20
C PRO A 185 1.42 -13.13 10.13
N HIS A 186 2.02 -12.64 11.22
CA HIS A 186 2.52 -11.27 11.30
C HIS A 186 3.69 -11.04 10.33
N THR A 187 4.69 -11.93 10.33
CA THR A 187 5.81 -11.90 9.38
C THR A 187 5.32 -12.04 7.95
N ARG A 188 4.32 -12.90 7.67
CA ARG A 188 3.77 -13.07 6.33
C ARG A 188 3.05 -11.81 5.82
N ASP A 189 2.26 -11.15 6.67
CA ASP A 189 1.59 -9.90 6.31
C ASP A 189 2.58 -8.76 6.09
N LYS A 190 3.62 -8.71 6.92
CA LYS A 190 4.73 -7.76 6.77
C LYS A 190 5.52 -8.01 5.48
N ALA A 191 5.82 -9.27 5.16
CA ALA A 191 6.45 -9.65 3.89
C ALA A 191 5.59 -9.22 2.70
N ARG A 192 4.26 -9.41 2.78
CA ARG A 192 3.32 -8.98 1.74
C ARG A 192 3.36 -7.47 1.55
N PHE A 193 3.44 -6.70 2.63
CA PHE A 193 3.61 -5.26 2.57
C PHE A 193 4.90 -4.89 1.83
N TYR A 194 6.05 -5.47 2.20
CA TYR A 194 7.32 -5.16 1.54
C TYR A 194 7.37 -5.56 0.07
N VAL A 195 6.86 -6.74 -0.28
CA VAL A 195 6.76 -7.16 -1.69
C VAL A 195 5.97 -6.15 -2.51
N LYS A 196 4.84 -5.65 -1.98
CA LYS A 196 4.05 -4.62 -2.65
C LYS A 196 4.80 -3.30 -2.81
N GLN A 197 5.54 -2.86 -1.79
CA GLN A 197 6.35 -1.64 -1.87
C GLN A 197 7.47 -1.76 -2.92
N ILE A 198 8.20 -2.88 -2.91
CA ILE A 198 9.27 -3.14 -3.89
C ILE A 198 8.69 -3.24 -5.30
N ALA A 199 7.59 -3.97 -5.48
CA ALA A 199 6.93 -4.09 -6.78
C ALA A 199 6.41 -2.74 -7.27
N ALA A 200 5.86 -1.89 -6.40
CA ALA A 200 5.43 -0.54 -6.77
C ALA A 200 6.60 0.34 -7.20
N ALA A 201 7.74 0.27 -6.49
CA ALA A 201 8.94 1.02 -6.82
C ALA A 201 9.56 0.59 -8.15
N LEU A 202 9.56 -0.71 -8.44
CA LEU A 202 10.09 -1.31 -9.67
C LEU A 202 9.12 -1.29 -10.86
N ALA A 203 7.96 -0.63 -10.73
CA ALA A 203 6.98 -0.58 -11.83
C ALA A 203 7.59 0.07 -13.09
N PRO A 204 7.49 -0.56 -14.28
CA PRO A 204 8.07 -0.03 -15.52
C PRO A 204 7.59 1.38 -15.90
N SER A 205 6.37 1.74 -15.50
CA SER A 205 5.80 3.07 -15.67
C SER A 205 6.58 4.18 -14.96
N ASN A 206 7.40 3.84 -13.95
CA ASN A 206 8.17 4.80 -13.17
C ASN A 206 9.45 5.26 -13.88
N PHE A 207 9.86 4.61 -14.97
CA PHE A 207 11.13 4.90 -15.64
C PHE A 207 10.91 5.44 -17.05
N LEU A 208 11.57 6.55 -17.38
CA LEU A 208 11.47 7.22 -18.68
C LEU A 208 11.73 6.29 -19.86
N ALA A 209 12.78 5.45 -19.78
CA ALA A 209 13.17 4.56 -20.87
C ALA A 209 12.17 3.43 -21.15
N THR A 210 11.22 3.17 -20.24
CA THR A 210 10.23 2.09 -20.36
C THR A 210 8.80 2.59 -20.30
N ASN A 211 8.57 3.91 -20.32
CA ASN A 211 7.25 4.52 -20.28
C ASN A 211 6.86 5.05 -21.68
N PRO A 212 5.80 4.52 -22.32
CA PRO A 212 5.37 4.97 -23.64
C PRO A 212 4.58 6.29 -23.64
N GLU A 213 4.19 6.83 -22.47
CA GLU A 213 3.38 8.05 -22.35
C GLU A 213 4.21 9.35 -22.46
N LEU A 214 5.54 9.26 -22.61
CA LEU A 214 6.48 10.39 -22.57
C LEU A 214 7.30 10.52 -23.86
#